data_AF-A0A844CFE8-F1
#
_entry.id   AF-A0A844CFE8-F1
#
_cell.length_a   1.000
_cell.length_b   1.000
_cell.length_c   1.000
_cell.angle_alpha   90.00
_cell.angle_beta   90.00
_cell.angle_gamma   90.00
#
_symmetry.space_group_name_H-M   'P 1'
#
loop_
_entity.id
_entity.type
_entity.pdbx_description
1 polymer ?
#
loop_
_entity_poly.entity_id
_entity_poly.type
_entity_poly.pdbx_seq_one_letter_code
_entity_poly.pdbx_strand_id
1 'polypeptide(L)'
;MKGPWKILISLFSLIFVVIFAIQNTANVTVNLFLTKITVPIVMVILITLIIGVIIGLLVSFASVSRARRNTKKVEQELSDLKRKQTTNVQAKESKLVN
;
A
#
# COMPACT_ATOMS: atom_id res chain seq x y z
N MET A 1 -9.12 -17.66 8.93
CA MET A 1 -9.01 -17.95 10.38
C MET A 1 -7.96 -17.01 10.98
N LYS A 2 -8.37 -15.94 11.69
CA LYS A 2 -7.46 -14.90 12.20
C LYS A 2 -7.01 -15.27 13.62
N GLY A 3 -6.03 -16.17 13.74
CA GLY A 3 -5.47 -16.56 15.03
C GLY A 3 -4.40 -15.58 15.55
N PRO A 4 -3.99 -15.70 16.83
CA PRO A 4 -2.89 -14.92 17.43
C PRO A 4 -1.51 -15.21 16.81
N TRP A 5 -1.44 -16.11 15.83
CA TRP A 5 -0.26 -16.40 15.03
C TRP A 5 0.46 -15.16 14.50
N LYS A 6 -0.28 -14.12 14.10
CA LYS A 6 0.33 -12.85 13.66
C LYS A 6 1.15 -12.18 14.75
N ILE A 7 0.67 -12.22 16.00
CA ILE A 7 1.36 -11.64 17.16
C ILE A 7 2.63 -12.46 17.44
N LEU A 8 2.53 -13.79 17.41
CA LEU A 8 3.69 -14.66 17.63
C LEU A 8 4.78 -14.47 16.57
N ILE A 9 4.38 -14.37 15.28
CA ILE A 9 5.31 -14.08 14.18
C ILE A 9 5.95 -12.69 14.34
N SER A 10 5.16 -11.68 14.73
CA SER A 10 5.69 -10.34 14.98
C SER A 10 6.69 -10.31 16.13
N LEU A 11 6.44 -11.06 17.20
CA LEU A 11 7.33 -11.15 18.36
C LEU A 11 8.64 -11.86 18.00
N PHE A 12 8.54 -12.99 17.28
CA PHE A 12 9.72 -13.70 16.80
C PHE A 12 10.57 -12.84 15.86
N SER A 13 9.92 -12.13 14.93
CA SER A 13 10.58 -11.19 14.02
C SER A 13 11.27 -10.05 14.77
N LEU A 14 10.62 -9.50 15.80
CA LEU A 14 11.22 -8.45 16.63
C LEU A 14 12.50 -8.92 17.33
N ILE A 15 12.47 -10.10 17.94
CA ILE A 15 13.65 -10.70 18.58
C ILE A 15 14.77 -10.91 17.55
N PHE A 16 14.43 -11.42 16.37
CA PHE A 16 15.38 -11.61 15.29
C PHE A 16 16.03 -10.29 14.85
N VAL A 17 15.26 -9.22 14.69
CA VAL A 17 15.77 -7.89 14.34
C VAL A 17 16.70 -7.34 15.43
N VAL A 18 16.38 -7.54 16.71
CA VAL A 18 17.24 -7.10 17.83
C VAL A 18 18.57 -7.86 17.83
N ILE A 19 18.54 -9.18 17.68
CA ILE A 19 19.77 -9.99 17.59
C ILE A 19 20.60 -9.55 16.39
N PHE A 20 19.96 -9.36 15.23
CA PHE A 20 20.59 -8.86 14.02
C PHE A 20 21.26 -7.50 14.27
N ALA A 21 20.59 -6.57 14.95
CA ALA A 21 21.13 -5.25 15.25
C ALA A 21 22.39 -5.32 16.12
N ILE A 22 22.37 -6.15 17.17
CA ILE A 22 23.51 -6.32 18.10
C ILE A 22 24.72 -6.90 17.35
N GLN A 23 24.51 -7.92 16.50
CA GLN A 23 25.59 -8.56 15.74
C GLN A 23 26.18 -7.66 14.65
N ASN A 24 25.42 -6.69 14.14
CA ASN A 24 25.83 -5.81 13.05
C ASN A 24 26.21 -4.39 13.52
N THR A 25 26.81 -4.30 14.71
CA THR A 25 27.35 -3.05 15.27
C THR A 25 28.74 -2.69 14.75
N ALA A 26 29.38 -3.57 13.97
CA ALA A 26 30.66 -3.29 13.35
C ALA A 26 30.58 -2.05 12.43
N ASN A 27 31.58 -1.18 12.53
CA ASN A 27 31.64 0.04 11.75
C ASN A 27 32.07 -0.23 10.31
N VAL A 28 31.40 0.41 9.37
CA VAL A 28 31.75 0.41 7.94
C VAL A 28 31.85 1.85 7.44
N THR A 29 32.83 2.11 6.58
CA THR A 29 32.95 3.39 5.88
C THR A 29 32.12 3.35 4.61
N VAL A 30 31.08 4.17 4.56
CA VAL A 30 30.25 4.37 3.38
C VAL A 30 30.78 5.57 2.61
N ASN A 31 31.18 5.33 1.36
CA ASN A 31 31.54 6.41 0.43
C ASN A 31 30.26 6.92 -0.23
N LEU A 32 29.80 8.09 0.18
CA LEU A 32 28.72 8.82 -0.48
C LEU A 32 29.31 9.65 -1.63
N PHE A 33 28.42 10.22 -2.46
CA PHE A 33 28.82 11.01 -3.64
C PHE A 33 29.72 12.20 -3.30
N LEU A 34 29.53 12.82 -2.13
CA LEU A 34 30.23 14.05 -1.71
C LEU A 34 31.11 13.87 -0.47
N THR A 35 30.94 12.79 0.28
CA THR A 35 31.61 12.61 1.58
C THR A 35 31.75 11.13 1.94
N LYS A 36 32.59 10.82 2.93
CA LYS A 36 32.74 9.47 3.48
C LYS A 36 32.30 9.51 4.94
N ILE A 37 31.42 8.59 5.32
CA ILE A 37 30.95 8.48 6.70
C ILE A 37 31.24 7.09 7.24
N THR A 38 31.70 6.99 8.48
CA THR A 38 31.90 5.70 9.16
C THR A 38 30.82 5.52 10.19
N VAL A 39 29.97 4.52 9.99
CA VAL A 39 28.81 4.23 10.85
C VAL A 39 28.64 2.72 11.01
N PRO A 40 27.94 2.24 12.05
CA PRO A 40 27.61 0.82 12.17
C PRO A 40 26.79 0.31 10.99
N ILE A 41 27.07 -0.94 10.56
CA ILE A 41 26.34 -1.61 9.46
C ILE A 41 24.82 -1.59 9.69
N VAL A 42 24.37 -1.86 10.92
CA VAL A 42 22.95 -1.82 11.28
C VAL A 42 22.29 -0.48 10.94
N MET A 43 23.01 0.64 11.10
CA MET A 43 22.46 1.96 10.83
C MET A 43 22.21 2.18 9.34
N VAL A 44 23.15 1.73 8.50
CA VAL A 44 23.01 1.75 7.03
C VAL A 44 21.78 0.94 6.62
N ILE A 45 21.66 -0.28 7.15
CA ILE A 45 20.55 -1.17 6.82
C ILE A 45 19.21 -0.57 7.25
N LEU A 46 19.10 -0.03 8.47
CA LEU A 46 17.88 0.61 8.95
C LEU A 46 17.48 1.80 8.08
N ILE A 47 18.41 2.69 7.74
CA ILE A 47 18.13 3.86 6.90
C ILE A 47 17.64 3.42 5.51
N THR A 48 18.34 2.49 4.88
CA THR A 48 17.93 1.98 3.55
C THR A 48 16.57 1.27 3.58
N LEU A 49 16.28 0.51 4.64
CA LEU A 49 14.98 -0.15 4.84
C LEU A 49 13.86 0.89 4.98
N ILE A 50 14.06 1.92 5.81
CA ILE A 50 13.09 3.01 5.98
C ILE A 50 12.83 3.71 4.65
N ILE A 51 13.87 4.03 3.88
CA ILE A 51 13.72 4.62 2.55
C ILE A 51 12.88 3.72 1.64
N GLY A 52 13.16 2.41 1.60
CA GLY A 52 12.39 1.44 0.83
C GLY A 52 10.91 1.41 1.24
N VAL A 53 10.62 1.42 2.54
CA VAL A 53 9.24 1.49 3.06
C VAL A 53 8.55 2.79 2.65
N ILE A 54 9.22 3.93 2.77
CA ILE A 54 8.68 5.24 2.36
C ILE A 54 8.31 5.22 0.87
N ILE A 55 9.22 4.75 0.00
CA ILE A 55 8.96 4.63 -1.43
C ILE A 55 7.76 3.72 -1.69
N GLY A 56 7.73 2.54 -1.06
CA GLY A 56 6.62 1.59 -1.19
C GLY A 56 5.27 2.19 -0.75
N LEU A 57 5.25 2.95 0.35
CA LEU A 57 4.06 3.65 0.82
C LEU A 57 3.60 4.73 -0.15
N LEU A 58 4.51 5.51 -0.73
CA LEU A 58 4.18 6.53 -1.72
C LEU A 58 3.55 5.91 -2.97
N VAL A 59 4.14 4.83 -3.48
CA VAL A 59 3.61 4.09 -4.64
C VAL A 59 2.24 3.48 -4.31
N SER A 60 2.11 2.86 -3.14
CA SER A 60 0.85 2.25 -2.68
C SER A 60 -0.26 3.29 -2.52
N PHE A 61 0.04 4.45 -1.93
CA PHE A 61 -0.91 5.54 -1.76
C PHE A 61 -1.44 6.06 -3.10
N ALA A 62 -0.54 6.26 -4.07
CA ALA A 62 -0.93 6.65 -5.43
C ALA A 62 -1.82 5.59 -6.09
N SER A 63 -1.45 4.31 -5.98
CA SER A 63 -2.22 3.19 -6.53
C SER A 63 -3.62 3.09 -5.92
N VAL A 64 -3.73 3.15 -4.59
CA VAL A 64 -5.02 3.12 -3.87
C VAL A 64 -5.88 4.33 -4.23
N SER A 65 -5.30 5.51 -4.36
CA SER A 65 -6.03 6.71 -4.79
C SER A 65 -6.61 6.54 -6.19
N ARG A 66 -5.84 5.99 -7.14
CA ARG A 66 -6.31 5.69 -8.50
C ARG A 66 -7.40 4.63 -8.50
N ALA A 67 -7.22 3.54 -7.74
CA ALA A 67 -8.21 2.48 -7.61
C ALA A 67 -9.54 3.04 -7.08
N ARG A 68 -9.52 3.83 -6.01
CA ARG A 68 -10.73 4.47 -5.45
C ARG A 68 -11.45 5.37 -6.45
N ARG A 69 -10.71 6.15 -7.25
CA ARG A 69 -11.31 6.99 -8.31
C ARG A 69 -11.99 6.14 -9.39
N ASN A 70 -11.34 5.07 -9.81
CA ASN A 70 -11.91 4.17 -10.81
C ASN A 70 -13.17 3.45 -10.28
N THR A 71 -13.15 2.99 -9.03
CA THR A 71 -14.33 2.39 -8.38
C THR A 71 -15.51 3.37 -8.38
N LYS A 72 -15.28 4.62 -7.97
CA LYS A 72 -16.34 5.65 -8.00
C LYS A 72 -16.89 5.91 -9.40
N LYS A 73 -16.03 5.96 -10.42
CA LYS A 73 -16.46 6.15 -11.81
C LYS A 73 -17.33 4.99 -12.29
N VAL A 74 -16.89 3.76 -12.05
CA VAL A 74 -17.64 2.55 -12.41
C VAL A 74 -18.98 2.49 -11.68
N GLU A 75 -19.03 2.83 -10.39
CA GLU A 75 -20.28 2.92 -9.62
C GLU A 75 -21.25 3.96 -10.21
N GLN A 76 -20.74 5.13 -10.60
CA GLN A 76 -21.54 6.18 -11.25
C GLN A 76 -22.11 5.70 -12.60
N GLU A 77 -21.28 5.12 -13.47
CA GLU A 77 -21.70 4.59 -14.77
C GLU A 77 -22.79 3.52 -14.61
N LEU A 78 -22.62 2.60 -13.65
CA LEU A 78 -23.65 1.60 -13.35
C LEU A 78 -24.96 2.23 -12.89
N SER A 79 -24.91 3.27 -12.05
CA SER A 79 -26.11 3.96 -11.58
C SER A 79 -26.85 4.68 -12.71
N ASP A 80 -26.11 5.32 -13.63
CA ASP A 80 -26.65 6.03 -14.78
C ASP A 80 -27.28 5.07 -15.80
N LEU A 81 -26.60 3.94 -16.10
CA LEU A 81 -27.14 2.89 -16.97
C LEU A 81 -28.43 2.32 -16.40
N LYS A 82 -28.45 2.01 -15.09
CA LYS A 82 -29.65 1.48 -14.42
C LYS A 82 -30.81 2.46 -14.52
N ARG A 83 -30.55 3.76 -14.29
CA ARG A 83 -31.57 4.81 -14.40
C ARG A 83 -32.13 4.94 -15.82
N LYS A 84 -31.26 4.95 -16.85
CA LYS A 84 -31.68 4.98 -18.26
C LYS A 84 -32.53 3.77 -18.64
N GLN A 85 -32.17 2.58 -18.16
CA GLN A 85 -32.94 1.37 -18.44
C GLN A 85 -34.35 1.45 -17.84
N THR A 86 -34.50 1.91 -16.59
CA THR A 86 -35.81 2.08 -15.96
C THR A 86 -36.69 3.10 -16.69
N THR A 87 -36.12 4.24 -17.11
CA THR A 87 -36.86 5.25 -17.89
C THR A 87 -37.30 4.71 -19.25
N ASN A 88 -36.44 3.95 -19.95
CA ASN A 88 -36.79 3.37 -21.25
C ASN A 88 -37.87 2.28 -21.16
N VAL A 89 -37.93 1.53 -20.05
CA VAL A 89 -38.99 0.55 -19.79
C VAL A 89 -40.33 1.28 -19.55
N GLN A 90 -40.35 2.32 -18.71
CA GLN A 90 -41.56 3.13 -18.48
C GLN A 90 -42.04 3.88 -19.74
N ALA A 91 -41.11 4.36 -20.56
CA ALA A 91 -41.43 5.02 -21.83
C ALA A 91 -41.98 4.05 -22.89
N LYS A 92 -41.65 2.75 -22.81
CA LYS A 92 -42.25 1.71 -23.66
C LYS A 92 -43.63 1.31 -23.18
N GLU A 93 -43.82 1.15 -21.86
CA GLU A 93 -45.13 0.80 -21.27
C GLU A 93 -46.17 1.90 -21.52
N SER A 94 -45.80 3.17 -21.36
CA SER A 94 -46.71 4.30 -21.64
C SER A 94 -47.12 4.43 -23.12
N LYS A 95 -46.34 3.90 -24.06
CA LYS A 95 -46.70 3.85 -25.49
C LYS A 95 -47.54 2.63 -25.89
N LEU A 96 -47.65 1.62 -25.03
CA LEU A 96 -48.47 0.42 -25.26
C LEU A 96 -49.90 0.58 -24.74
N VAL A 97 -50.15 1.56 -23.88
CA VAL A 97 -51.45 1.81 -23.21
C VAL A 97 -52.28 2.89 -23.94
N ASN A 98 -51.73 3.50 -24.99
CA ASN A 98 -52.35 4.57 -25.79
C ASN A 98 -52.47 4.13 -27.24
#